data_AF-A0A3B3D4Z8-F1
#
_entry.id   AF-A0A3B3D4Z8-F1
#
_cell.length_a   1.000
_cell.length_b   1.000
_cell.length_c   1.000
_cell.angle_alpha   90.00
_cell.angle_beta   90.00
_cell.angle_gamma   90.00
#
_symmetry.space_group_name_H-M   'P 1'
#
loop_
_entity.id
_entity.type
_entity.pdbx_description
1 polymer ?
#
loop_
_entity_poly.entity_id
_entity_poly.type
_entity_poly.pdbx_seq_one_letter_code
_entity_poly.pdbx_strand_id
1 'polypeptide(L)'
;MAREENLPSSSLKLYETQFFGFTPQTCMLRIFSAFQDSLYDILLVVEKVCVRQLSKGDSGGPDEEALRVQARECNRKLQQFLEERFKQLFERMEALLLNKCFTVPQNVLLPEDQPHKNYPQDLQEGLKMESTLADLHKAYQAEVCAKQALEAELEEQKEVQKQLEGILTWIQELQAAWSKEGNGNFQESFRFVMESVNKLQKVTKKVLISSKNSK
;
A
#
# COMPACT_ATOMS: atom_id res chain seq x y z
N MET A 1 14.63 -33.33 27.56
CA MET A 1 15.65 -33.51 26.50
C MET A 1 14.94 -33.31 25.18
N ALA A 2 15.12 -32.14 24.57
CA ALA A 2 14.45 -31.78 23.33
C ALA A 2 15.03 -32.63 22.18
N ARG A 3 14.20 -33.46 21.56
CA ARG A 3 14.50 -34.05 20.26
C ARG A 3 14.20 -32.98 19.21
N GLU A 4 15.22 -32.24 18.81
CA GLU A 4 15.23 -31.56 17.52
C GLU A 4 15.42 -32.64 16.45
N GLU A 5 14.34 -33.31 16.07
CA GLU A 5 14.29 -34.00 14.80
C GLU A 5 13.82 -32.98 13.77
N ASN A 6 14.61 -32.81 12.70
CA ASN A 6 14.25 -32.07 11.49
C ASN A 6 12.98 -32.70 10.89
N LEU A 7 11.83 -32.24 11.38
CA LEU A 7 10.53 -32.66 10.93
C LEU A 7 10.29 -32.06 9.53
N PRO A 8 9.93 -32.86 8.51
CA PRO A 8 9.68 -32.35 7.17
C PRO A 8 8.57 -31.29 7.20
N SER A 9 8.66 -30.30 6.31
CA SER A 9 7.70 -29.19 6.18
C SER A 9 6.23 -29.66 6.07
N SER A 10 6.02 -30.85 5.50
CA SER A 10 4.71 -31.52 5.42
C SER A 10 4.12 -31.96 6.77
N SER A 11 4.93 -32.08 7.83
CA SER A 11 4.42 -32.45 9.16
C SER A 11 3.81 -31.26 9.90
N LEU A 12 4.18 -30.02 9.53
CA LEU A 12 3.80 -28.81 10.27
C LEU A 12 2.37 -28.34 9.98
N LYS A 13 1.68 -28.94 8.99
CA LYS A 13 0.29 -28.62 8.64
C LYS A 13 0.05 -27.11 8.49
N LEU A 14 0.88 -26.45 7.68
CA LEU A 14 0.89 -24.99 7.52
C LEU A 14 -0.44 -24.47 6.93
N TYR A 15 -1.03 -25.23 6.00
CA TYR A 15 -2.30 -24.86 5.38
C TYR A 15 -3.47 -24.93 6.36
N GLU A 16 -3.52 -25.99 7.16
CA GLU A 16 -4.45 -26.09 8.27
C GLU A 16 -4.22 -24.98 9.30
N THR A 17 -2.97 -24.61 9.54
CA THR A 17 -2.64 -23.54 10.50
C THR A 17 -3.16 -22.18 10.05
N GLN A 18 -3.10 -21.89 8.75
CA GLN A 18 -3.74 -20.69 8.17
C GLN A 18 -5.25 -20.69 8.43
N PHE A 19 -5.92 -21.83 8.28
CA PHE A 19 -7.36 -21.94 8.50
C PHE A 19 -7.76 -21.86 9.99
N PHE A 20 -7.07 -22.58 10.87
CA PHE A 20 -7.42 -22.68 12.29
C PHE A 20 -6.83 -21.57 13.16
N GLY A 21 -5.79 -20.87 12.70
CA GLY A 21 -5.06 -19.87 13.49
C GLY A 21 -4.14 -20.47 14.55
N PHE A 22 -4.00 -21.79 14.60
CA PHE A 22 -3.07 -22.53 15.46
C PHE A 22 -2.63 -23.82 14.78
N THR A 23 -1.48 -24.37 15.16
CA THR A 23 -1.05 -25.67 14.66
C THR A 23 -1.85 -26.79 15.36
N PRO A 24 -2.46 -27.74 14.62
CA PRO A 24 -3.21 -28.84 15.21
C PRO A 24 -2.44 -29.61 16.28
N GLN A 25 -1.12 -29.75 16.12
CA GLN A 25 -0.22 -30.41 17.06
C GLN A 25 -0.16 -29.67 18.41
N THR A 26 -0.12 -28.32 18.39
CA THR A 26 -0.17 -27.53 19.63
C THR A 26 -1.50 -27.69 20.34
N CYS A 27 -2.60 -27.77 19.60
CA CYS A 27 -3.92 -28.04 20.17
C CYS A 27 -3.94 -29.43 20.85
N MET A 28 -3.42 -30.47 20.18
CA MET A 28 -3.36 -31.82 20.76
C MET A 28 -2.50 -31.87 22.01
N LEU A 29 -1.35 -31.18 22.02
CA LEU A 29 -0.50 -31.08 23.21
C LEU A 29 -1.24 -30.47 24.40
N ARG A 30 -1.99 -29.38 24.18
CA ARG A 30 -2.78 -28.74 25.24
C ARG A 30 -3.88 -29.65 25.77
N ILE A 31 -4.56 -30.37 24.88
CA ILE A 31 -5.60 -31.33 25.26
C ILE A 31 -4.98 -32.50 26.06
N PHE A 32 -3.85 -33.03 25.63
CA PHE A 32 -3.11 -34.07 26.35
C PHE A 32 -2.80 -33.64 27.79
N SER A 33 -2.20 -32.45 27.95
CA SER A 33 -1.87 -31.91 29.27
C SER A 33 -3.10 -31.74 30.14
N ALA A 34 -4.20 -31.18 29.60
CA ALA A 34 -5.43 -30.98 30.36
C ALA A 34 -6.04 -32.31 30.87
N PHE A 35 -6.03 -33.37 30.05
CA PHE A 35 -6.47 -34.69 30.47
C PHE A 35 -5.54 -35.31 31.52
N GLN A 36 -4.23 -35.14 31.36
CA GLN A 36 -3.23 -35.65 32.30
C GLN A 36 -3.36 -34.96 33.67
N ASP A 37 -3.50 -33.64 33.70
CA ASP A 37 -3.72 -32.87 34.93
C ASP A 37 -5.02 -33.32 35.63
N SER A 38 -6.10 -33.50 34.86
CA SER A 38 -7.38 -33.99 35.38
C SER A 38 -7.26 -35.40 35.99
N LEU A 39 -6.48 -36.29 35.36
CA LEU A 39 -6.23 -37.64 35.87
C LEU A 39 -5.51 -37.59 37.22
N TYR A 40 -4.49 -36.74 37.35
CA TYR A 40 -3.74 -36.56 38.60
C TYR A 40 -4.59 -35.97 39.72
N ASP A 41 -5.43 -34.99 39.40
CA ASP A 41 -6.37 -34.42 40.37
C ASP A 41 -7.35 -35.47 40.89
N ILE A 42 -7.89 -36.33 40.01
CA ILE A 42 -8.79 -37.42 40.41
C ILE A 42 -8.07 -38.43 41.30
N LEU A 43 -6.86 -38.86 40.93
CA LEU A 43 -6.08 -39.83 41.71
C LEU A 43 -5.74 -39.30 43.11
N LEU A 44 -5.45 -38.01 43.23
CA LEU A 44 -5.22 -37.37 44.52
C LEU A 44 -6.48 -37.40 45.40
N VAL A 45 -7.66 -37.20 44.82
CA VAL A 45 -8.94 -37.27 45.55
C VAL A 45 -9.24 -38.72 45.96
N VAL A 46 -9.01 -39.69 45.08
CA VAL A 46 -9.21 -41.12 45.37
C VAL A 46 -8.34 -41.55 46.55
N GLU A 47 -7.05 -41.20 46.57
CA GLU A 47 -6.15 -41.50 47.68
C GLU A 47 -6.67 -40.92 49.00
N LYS A 48 -7.03 -39.63 49.01
CA LYS A 48 -7.58 -38.95 50.20
C LYS A 48 -8.86 -39.60 50.71
N VAL A 49 -9.77 -39.99 49.80
CA VAL A 49 -11.02 -40.65 50.17
C VAL A 49 -10.76 -42.05 50.72
N CYS A 50 -9.89 -42.84 50.09
CA CYS A 50 -9.52 -44.17 50.57
C CYS A 50 -8.97 -44.13 51.99
N VAL A 51 -7.99 -43.24 52.26
CA VAL A 51 -7.44 -43.06 53.62
C VAL A 51 -8.55 -42.67 54.58
N ARG A 52 -9.34 -41.64 54.26
CA ARG A 52 -10.43 -41.18 55.14
C ARG A 52 -11.46 -42.25 55.46
N GLN A 53 -11.80 -43.12 54.51
CA GLN A 53 -12.80 -44.17 54.71
C GLN A 53 -12.25 -45.31 55.57
N LEU A 54 -10.98 -45.68 55.37
CA LEU A 54 -10.32 -46.76 56.12
C LEU A 54 -9.96 -46.33 57.55
N SER A 55 -9.70 -45.04 57.78
CA SER A 55 -9.37 -44.49 59.11
C SER A 55 -10.58 -44.17 60.00
N LYS A 56 -11.82 -44.41 59.56
CA LYS A 56 -13.05 -44.05 60.31
C LYS A 56 -13.20 -44.72 61.69
N GLY A 57 -12.33 -45.67 62.06
CA GLY A 57 -12.35 -46.37 63.34
C GLY A 57 -11.24 -45.97 64.33
N ASP A 58 -10.16 -45.31 63.88
CA ASP A 58 -8.99 -45.03 64.73
C ASP A 58 -8.23 -43.80 64.20
N SER A 59 -8.74 -42.60 64.51
CA SER A 59 -8.20 -41.34 64.01
C SER A 59 -6.99 -40.90 64.85
N GLY A 60 -5.78 -40.92 64.27
CA GLY A 60 -4.55 -40.39 64.87
C GLY A 60 -3.52 -41.39 65.39
N GLY A 61 -3.73 -42.70 65.20
CA GLY A 61 -2.77 -43.74 65.59
C GLY A 61 -1.67 -44.01 64.55
N PRO A 62 -0.58 -44.73 64.91
CA PRO A 62 0.47 -45.17 63.96
C PRO A 62 -0.05 -46.02 62.80
N ASP A 63 -1.27 -46.57 62.93
CA ASP A 63 -1.97 -47.33 61.88
C ASP A 63 -2.47 -46.42 60.74
N GLU A 64 -2.83 -45.15 61.02
CA GLU A 64 -3.26 -44.20 59.98
C GLU A 64 -2.12 -43.81 59.04
N GLU A 65 -0.90 -43.63 59.59
CA GLU A 65 0.27 -43.32 58.76
C GLU A 65 0.70 -44.52 57.91
N ALA A 66 0.58 -45.75 58.46
CA ALA A 66 0.79 -46.97 57.67
C ALA A 66 -0.23 -47.09 56.52
N LEU A 67 -1.51 -46.79 56.79
CA LEU A 67 -2.57 -46.75 55.78
C LEU A 67 -2.31 -45.69 54.70
N ARG A 68 -1.79 -44.52 55.05
CA ARG A 68 -1.41 -43.47 54.07
C ARG A 68 -0.27 -43.94 53.17
N VAL A 69 0.78 -44.52 53.73
CA VAL A 69 1.90 -45.05 52.94
C VAL A 69 1.42 -46.15 51.99
N GLN A 70 0.58 -47.07 52.47
CA GLN A 70 0.02 -48.13 51.65
C GLN A 70 -0.92 -47.60 50.56
N ALA A 71 -1.80 -46.64 50.89
CA ALA A 71 -2.70 -45.99 49.93
C ALA A 71 -1.91 -45.26 48.85
N ARG A 72 -0.83 -44.56 49.21
CA ARG A 72 0.04 -43.87 48.27
C ARG A 72 0.77 -44.83 47.33
N GLU A 73 1.27 -45.95 47.85
CA GLU A 73 1.93 -46.98 47.03
C GLU A 73 0.94 -47.65 46.05
N CYS A 74 -0.28 -47.95 46.53
CA CYS A 74 -1.35 -48.46 45.68
C CYS A 74 -1.74 -47.44 44.59
N ASN A 75 -1.89 -46.17 44.97
CA ASN A 75 -2.24 -45.09 44.05
C ASN A 75 -1.15 -44.88 42.99
N ARG A 76 0.15 -45.01 43.34
CA ARG A 76 1.25 -44.97 42.37
C ARG A 76 1.18 -46.09 41.34
N LYS A 77 0.85 -47.31 41.75
CA LYS A 77 0.67 -48.44 40.81
C LYS A 77 -0.53 -48.21 39.89
N LEU A 78 -1.63 -47.71 40.45
CA LEU A 78 -2.82 -47.34 39.68
C LEU A 78 -2.51 -46.21 38.69
N GLN A 79 -1.76 -45.20 39.12
CA GLN A 79 -1.33 -44.09 38.28
C GLN A 79 -0.52 -44.59 37.08
N GLN A 80 0.52 -45.41 37.31
CA GLN A 80 1.34 -45.98 36.22
C GLN A 80 0.49 -46.76 35.21
N PHE A 81 -0.41 -47.61 35.70
CA PHE A 81 -1.32 -48.36 34.85
C PHE A 81 -2.23 -47.45 34.01
N LEU A 82 -2.81 -46.41 34.63
CA LEU A 82 -3.70 -45.48 33.94
C LEU A 82 -2.95 -44.58 32.96
N GLU A 83 -1.72 -44.14 33.27
CA GLU A 83 -0.88 -43.34 32.37
C GLU A 83 -0.56 -44.11 31.08
N GLU A 84 -0.14 -45.37 31.20
CA GLU A 84 0.16 -46.22 30.04
C GLU A 84 -1.08 -46.42 29.16
N ARG A 85 -2.23 -46.72 29.78
CA ARG A 85 -3.49 -46.90 29.07
C ARG A 85 -4.00 -45.60 28.45
N PHE A 86 -3.88 -44.49 29.17
CA PHE A 86 -4.24 -43.17 28.68
C PHE A 86 -3.41 -42.80 27.46
N LYS A 87 -2.09 -42.95 27.52
CA LYS A 87 -1.20 -42.65 26.40
C LYS A 87 -1.59 -43.42 25.13
N GLN A 88 -1.81 -44.72 25.24
CA GLN A 88 -2.22 -45.56 24.11
C GLN A 88 -3.57 -45.13 23.49
N LEU A 89 -4.54 -44.75 24.33
CA LEU A 89 -5.85 -44.31 23.86
C LEU A 89 -5.77 -42.90 23.26
N PHE A 90 -4.96 -42.03 23.87
CA PHE A 90 -4.75 -40.67 23.40
C PHE A 90 -4.07 -40.66 22.04
N GLU A 91 -3.01 -41.44 21.82
CA GLU A 91 -2.33 -41.53 20.52
C GLU A 91 -3.31 -41.92 19.39
N ARG A 92 -4.24 -42.85 19.67
CA ARG A 92 -5.29 -43.23 18.71
C ARG A 92 -6.29 -42.11 18.48
N MET A 93 -6.71 -41.43 19.53
CA MET A 93 -7.63 -40.28 19.44
C MET A 93 -6.99 -39.11 18.69
N GLU A 94 -5.75 -38.78 19.01
CA GLU A 94 -4.94 -37.77 18.36
C GLU A 94 -4.82 -38.06 16.87
N ALA A 95 -4.47 -39.29 16.48
CA ALA A 95 -4.40 -39.66 15.07
C ALA A 95 -5.75 -39.48 14.36
N LEU A 96 -6.88 -39.79 15.00
CA LEU A 96 -8.21 -39.59 14.42
C LEU A 96 -8.54 -38.11 14.27
N LEU A 97 -8.34 -37.31 15.32
CA LEU A 97 -8.61 -35.88 15.32
C LEU A 97 -7.74 -35.16 14.31
N LEU A 98 -6.45 -35.44 14.28
CA LEU A 98 -5.53 -34.86 13.32
C LEU A 98 -5.92 -35.24 11.90
N ASN A 99 -6.32 -36.48 11.61
CA ASN A 99 -6.60 -36.89 10.23
C ASN A 99 -8.01 -36.54 9.74
N LYS A 100 -8.99 -36.34 10.64
CA LYS A 100 -10.41 -36.18 10.26
C LYS A 100 -11.00 -34.82 10.64
N CYS A 101 -10.51 -34.18 11.69
CA CYS A 101 -11.06 -32.91 12.19
C CYS A 101 -10.13 -31.73 11.88
N PHE A 102 -8.82 -31.92 12.04
CA PHE A 102 -7.81 -30.89 11.83
C PHE A 102 -7.01 -31.11 10.54
N THR A 103 -7.71 -31.41 9.45
CA THR A 103 -7.14 -31.51 8.11
C THR A 103 -8.04 -30.74 7.15
N VAL A 104 -7.44 -29.88 6.33
CA VAL A 104 -8.13 -29.29 5.20
C VAL A 104 -8.01 -30.27 4.03
N PRO A 105 -9.11 -30.73 3.42
CA PRO A 105 -9.03 -31.66 2.30
C PRO A 105 -8.23 -31.08 1.14
N GLN A 106 -7.39 -31.88 0.49
CA GLN A 106 -6.50 -31.42 -0.59
C GLN A 106 -7.23 -30.80 -1.79
N ASN A 107 -8.51 -31.13 -1.98
CA ASN A 107 -9.36 -30.61 -3.04
C ASN A 107 -10.13 -29.32 -2.64
N VAL A 108 -9.93 -28.83 -1.43
CA VAL A 108 -10.57 -27.61 -0.91
C VAL A 108 -9.55 -26.50 -0.89
N LEU A 109 -9.90 -25.40 -1.56
CA LEU A 109 -9.16 -24.15 -1.51
C LEU A 109 -9.80 -23.24 -0.48
N LEU A 110 -9.00 -22.70 0.42
CA LEU A 110 -9.46 -21.74 1.41
C LEU A 110 -9.91 -20.44 0.73
N PRO A 111 -10.89 -19.70 1.30
CA PRO A 111 -11.36 -18.43 0.76
C PRO A 111 -10.24 -17.42 0.49
N GLU A 112 -9.23 -17.39 1.36
CA GLU A 112 -8.07 -16.52 1.29
C GLU A 112 -7.25 -16.75 0.02
N ASP A 113 -7.26 -17.98 -0.51
CA ASP A 113 -6.48 -18.37 -1.69
C ASP A 113 -7.29 -18.33 -3.00
N GLN A 114 -8.58 -17.96 -2.95
CA GLN A 114 -9.39 -17.80 -4.16
C GLN A 114 -8.76 -16.90 -5.24
N PRO A 115 -8.08 -15.78 -4.89
CA PRO A 115 -7.39 -14.96 -5.87
C PRO A 115 -6.35 -15.76 -6.67
N HIS A 116 -5.63 -16.70 -6.04
CA HIS A 116 -4.63 -17.52 -6.72
C HIS A 116 -5.23 -18.47 -7.77
N LYS A 117 -6.49 -18.90 -7.57
CA LYS A 117 -7.22 -19.72 -8.55
C LYS A 117 -7.85 -18.88 -9.66
N ASN A 118 -8.43 -17.74 -9.31
CA ASN A 118 -9.17 -16.90 -10.25
C ASN A 118 -8.24 -16.06 -11.13
N TYR A 119 -7.09 -15.67 -10.57
CA TYR A 119 -6.08 -14.84 -11.21
C TYR A 119 -4.70 -15.47 -10.97
N PRO A 120 -4.41 -16.61 -11.64
CA PRO A 120 -3.07 -17.18 -11.59
C PRO A 120 -2.13 -16.19 -12.29
N GLN A 121 -1.50 -15.31 -11.52
CA GLN A 121 -0.52 -14.39 -12.07
C GLN A 121 0.71 -15.18 -12.48
N ASP A 122 0.94 -15.25 -13.79
CA ASP A 122 2.24 -15.65 -14.30
C ASP A 122 3.28 -14.60 -13.89
N LEU A 123 4.47 -15.05 -13.48
CA LEU A 123 5.54 -14.16 -13.04
C LEU A 123 5.86 -13.12 -14.13
N GLN A 124 5.74 -13.52 -15.40
CA GLN A 124 5.94 -12.63 -16.54
C GLN A 124 4.85 -11.55 -16.65
N GLU A 125 3.60 -11.85 -16.32
CA GLU A 125 2.50 -10.86 -16.31
C GLU A 125 2.67 -9.86 -15.16
N GLY A 126 3.10 -10.32 -13.98
CA GLY A 126 3.44 -9.45 -12.85
C GLY A 126 4.54 -8.45 -13.22
N LEU A 127 5.64 -8.93 -13.81
CA LEU A 127 6.74 -8.06 -14.26
C LEU A 127 6.30 -7.08 -15.37
N LYS A 128 5.45 -7.52 -16.31
CA LYS A 128 4.88 -6.63 -17.32
C LYS A 128 4.04 -5.52 -16.68
N MET A 129 3.21 -5.86 -15.70
CA MET A 129 2.37 -4.91 -14.96
C MET A 129 3.23 -3.83 -14.28
N GLU A 130 4.29 -4.25 -13.59
CA GLU A 130 5.26 -3.34 -12.95
C GLU A 130 5.94 -2.42 -13.96
N SER A 131 6.38 -2.95 -15.11
CA SER A 131 6.96 -2.15 -16.19
C SER A 131 5.97 -1.12 -16.73
N THR A 132 4.74 -1.53 -17.04
CA THR A 132 3.70 -0.59 -17.52
C THR A 132 3.37 0.49 -16.51
N LEU A 133 3.41 0.17 -15.21
CA LEU A 133 3.17 1.15 -14.16
C LEU A 133 4.30 2.18 -14.07
N ALA A 134 5.55 1.73 -14.21
CA ALA A 134 6.71 2.63 -14.26
C ALA A 134 6.68 3.54 -15.50
N ASP A 135 6.35 2.98 -16.66
CA ASP A 135 6.24 3.74 -17.91
C ASP A 135 5.12 4.78 -17.84
N LEU A 136 3.95 4.39 -17.29
CA LEU A 136 2.82 5.28 -17.10
C LEU A 136 3.15 6.42 -16.12
N HIS A 137 3.87 6.12 -15.04
CA HIS A 137 4.30 7.15 -14.08
C HIS A 137 5.25 8.15 -14.73
N LYS A 138 6.19 7.68 -15.55
CA LYS A 138 7.11 8.55 -16.31
C LYS A 138 6.37 9.42 -17.32
N ALA A 139 5.42 8.84 -18.05
CA ALA A 139 4.57 9.58 -18.99
C ALA A 139 3.76 10.67 -18.27
N TYR A 140 3.14 10.33 -17.14
CA TYR A 140 2.41 11.28 -16.31
C TYR A 140 3.29 12.47 -15.88
N GLN A 141 4.51 12.21 -15.39
CA GLN A 141 5.43 13.28 -15.00
C GLN A 141 5.79 14.19 -16.20
N ALA A 142 6.04 13.59 -17.37
CA ALA A 142 6.32 14.35 -18.59
C ALA A 142 5.15 15.25 -19.00
N GLU A 143 3.92 14.72 -18.93
CA GLU A 143 2.69 15.49 -19.20
C GLU A 143 2.49 16.64 -18.22
N VAL A 144 2.77 16.44 -16.93
CA VAL A 144 2.72 17.51 -15.92
C VAL A 144 3.73 18.62 -16.26
N CYS A 145 4.97 18.25 -16.61
CA CYS A 145 5.98 19.22 -17.03
C CYS A 145 5.59 19.96 -18.32
N ALA A 146 5.06 19.24 -19.32
CA ALA A 146 4.60 19.83 -20.57
C ALA A 146 3.47 20.84 -20.34
N LYS A 147 2.50 20.49 -19.48
CA LYS A 147 1.43 21.40 -19.07
C LYS A 147 2.00 22.68 -18.45
N GLN A 148 2.94 22.57 -17.53
CA GLN A 148 3.56 23.74 -16.89
C GLN A 148 4.30 24.62 -17.90
N ALA A 149 5.00 24.03 -18.87
CA ALA A 149 5.65 24.77 -19.95
C ALA A 149 4.65 25.53 -20.83
N LEU A 150 3.53 24.88 -21.19
CA LEU A 150 2.45 25.52 -21.96
C LEU A 150 1.78 26.66 -21.19
N GLU A 151 1.58 26.50 -19.88
CA GLU A 151 1.05 27.58 -19.03
C GLU A 151 2.00 28.78 -18.97
N ALA A 152 3.32 28.55 -18.91
CA ALA A 152 4.32 29.61 -18.94
C ALA A 152 4.37 30.33 -20.30
N GLU A 153 4.34 29.59 -21.41
CA GLU A 153 4.30 30.14 -22.76
C GLU A 153 3.04 30.99 -23.01
N LEU A 154 1.89 30.52 -22.52
CA LEU A 154 0.64 31.27 -22.61
C LEU A 154 0.72 32.62 -21.89
N GLU A 155 1.40 32.67 -20.74
CA GLU A 155 1.57 33.91 -19.99
C GLU A 155 2.53 34.87 -20.69
N GLU A 156 3.62 34.36 -21.29
CA GLU A 156 4.51 35.15 -22.14
C GLU A 156 3.75 35.75 -23.33
N GLN A 157 2.92 34.94 -24.00
CA GLN A 157 2.13 35.39 -25.15
C GLN A 157 1.17 36.52 -24.78
N LYS A 158 0.52 36.46 -23.60
CA LYS A 158 -0.35 37.54 -23.12
C LYS A 158 0.41 38.84 -22.89
N GLU A 159 1.62 38.77 -22.33
CA GLU A 159 2.44 39.96 -22.09
C GLU A 159 2.86 40.59 -23.43
N VAL A 160 3.31 39.78 -24.39
CA VAL A 160 3.64 40.27 -25.74
C VAL A 160 2.41 40.89 -26.42
N GLN A 161 1.24 40.26 -26.30
CA GLN A 161 -0.01 40.80 -26.84
C GLN A 161 -0.33 42.17 -26.24
N LYS A 162 -0.23 42.30 -24.91
CA LYS A 162 -0.46 43.57 -24.21
C LYS A 162 0.50 44.67 -24.68
N GLN A 163 1.77 44.33 -24.92
CA GLN A 163 2.74 45.28 -25.45
C GLN A 163 2.38 45.73 -26.87
N LEU A 164 1.97 44.81 -27.74
CA LEU A 164 1.52 45.13 -29.11
C LEU A 164 0.27 46.00 -29.11
N GLU A 165 -0.71 45.70 -28.26
CA GLU A 165 -1.91 46.53 -28.08
C GLU A 165 -1.55 47.94 -27.58
N GLY A 166 -0.57 48.05 -26.67
CA GLY A 166 -0.01 49.33 -26.23
C GLY A 166 0.62 50.13 -27.38
N ILE A 167 1.41 49.48 -28.23
CA ILE A 167 2.02 50.12 -29.42
C ILE A 167 0.93 50.56 -30.41
N LEU A 168 -0.07 49.73 -30.67
CA LEU A 168 -1.19 50.08 -31.56
C LEU A 168 -1.96 51.30 -31.03
N THR A 169 -2.24 51.33 -29.73
CA THR A 169 -2.90 52.46 -29.08
C THR A 169 -2.05 53.73 -29.22
N TRP A 170 -0.74 53.64 -28.95
CA TRP A 170 0.18 54.77 -29.12
C TRP A 170 0.24 55.29 -30.56
N ILE A 171 0.27 54.40 -31.56
CA ILE A 171 0.22 54.79 -32.98
C ILE A 171 -1.09 55.52 -33.30
N GLN A 172 -2.23 55.02 -32.80
CA GLN A 172 -3.54 55.65 -32.99
C GLN A 172 -3.60 57.04 -32.34
N GLU A 173 -3.08 57.18 -31.12
CA GLU A 173 -2.98 58.47 -30.43
C GLU A 173 -2.10 59.47 -31.20
N LEU A 174 -0.96 59.02 -31.73
CA LEU A 174 -0.08 59.85 -32.54
C LEU A 174 -0.77 60.33 -33.82
N GLN A 175 -1.47 59.44 -34.52
CA GLN A 175 -2.25 59.78 -35.71
C GLN A 175 -3.39 60.76 -35.38
N ALA A 176 -4.06 60.55 -34.24
CA ALA A 176 -5.12 61.44 -33.77
C ALA A 176 -4.59 62.83 -33.38
N ALA A 177 -3.45 62.91 -32.69
CA ALA A 177 -2.80 64.17 -32.33
C ALA A 177 -2.39 64.96 -33.58
N TRP A 178 -1.77 64.29 -34.55
CA TRP A 178 -1.40 64.90 -35.84
C TRP A 178 -2.62 65.45 -36.60
N SER A 179 -3.71 64.68 -36.62
CA SER A 179 -4.97 65.10 -37.25
C SER A 179 -5.60 66.32 -36.55
N LYS A 180 -5.49 66.41 -35.21
CA LYS A 180 -6.00 67.54 -34.41
C LYS A 180 -5.22 68.84 -34.66
N GLU A 181 -3.94 68.75 -34.99
CA GLU A 181 -3.09 69.90 -35.30
C GLU A 181 -3.37 70.48 -36.70
N GLY A 182 -4.40 69.99 -37.40
CA GLY A 182 -4.83 70.48 -38.72
C GLY A 182 -4.04 69.88 -39.87
N ASN A 183 -3.10 68.99 -39.60
CA ASN A 183 -2.38 68.25 -40.62
C ASN A 183 -3.20 67.00 -40.98
N GLY A 184 -3.62 66.88 -42.24
CA GLY A 184 -4.27 65.68 -42.77
C GLY A 184 -3.31 64.48 -42.82
N ASN A 185 -3.53 63.54 -43.74
CA ASN A 185 -2.63 62.40 -43.92
C ASN A 185 -1.16 62.89 -44.07
N PHE A 186 -0.28 62.41 -43.19
CA PHE A 186 1.14 62.79 -43.13
C PHE A 186 1.82 62.70 -44.51
N GLN A 187 1.55 61.63 -45.27
CA GLN A 187 2.12 61.47 -46.61
C GLN A 187 1.62 62.55 -47.58
N GLU A 188 0.37 62.97 -47.47
CA GLU A 188 -0.22 63.97 -48.34
C GLU A 188 0.25 65.38 -47.99
N SER A 189 0.35 65.69 -46.69
CA SER A 189 0.93 66.94 -46.19
C SER A 189 2.39 67.08 -46.62
N PHE A 190 3.20 66.02 -46.48
CA PHE A 190 4.60 66.04 -46.90
C PHE A 190 4.74 66.19 -48.44
N ARG A 191 3.89 65.49 -49.21
CA ARG A 191 3.81 65.62 -50.67
C ARG A 191 3.48 67.05 -51.10
N PHE A 192 2.49 67.67 -50.47
CA PHE A 192 2.08 69.05 -50.76
C PHE A 192 3.18 70.08 -50.46
N VAL A 193 3.90 69.91 -49.34
CA VAL A 193 5.05 70.76 -48.99
C VAL A 193 6.16 70.62 -50.04
N MET A 194 6.52 69.40 -50.43
CA MET A 194 7.53 69.15 -51.47
C MET A 194 7.14 69.76 -52.83
N GLU A 195 5.87 69.66 -53.22
CA GLU A 195 5.39 70.26 -54.46
C GLU A 195 5.46 71.81 -54.40
N SER A 196 5.11 72.40 -53.26
CA SER A 196 5.20 73.83 -53.01
C SER A 196 6.65 74.33 -53.02
N VAL A 197 7.58 73.59 -52.40
CA VAL A 197 9.03 73.88 -52.45
C VAL A 197 9.57 73.83 -53.87
N ASN A 198 9.16 72.83 -54.67
CA ASN A 198 9.56 72.73 -56.07
C ASN A 198 9.03 73.90 -56.92
N LYS A 199 7.79 74.35 -56.68
CA LYS A 199 7.22 75.54 -57.33
C LYS A 199 8.00 76.79 -56.92
N LEU A 200 8.31 76.94 -55.62
CA LEU A 200 9.08 78.07 -55.10
C LEU A 200 10.48 78.13 -55.71
N GLN A 201 11.20 76.99 -55.79
CA GLN A 201 12.51 76.92 -56.45
C GLN A 201 12.44 77.32 -57.92
N LYS A 202 11.38 76.93 -58.65
CA LYS A 202 11.17 77.36 -60.04
C LYS A 202 10.95 78.87 -60.14
N VAL A 203 10.16 79.45 -59.24
CA VAL A 203 9.92 80.91 -59.19
C VAL A 203 11.20 81.66 -58.81
N THR A 204 11.93 81.23 -57.77
CA THR A 204 13.21 81.84 -57.38
C THR A 204 14.24 81.78 -58.49
N LYS A 205 14.32 80.67 -59.24
CA LYS A 205 15.16 80.58 -60.45
C LYS A 205 14.72 81.59 -61.51
N LYS A 206 13.43 81.74 -61.77
CA LYS A 206 12.90 82.76 -62.71
C LYS A 206 13.23 84.18 -62.24
N VAL A 207 13.02 84.51 -60.97
CA VAL A 207 13.35 85.84 -60.41
C VAL A 207 14.85 86.12 -60.47
N LEU A 208 15.70 85.11 -60.22
CA LEU A 208 17.15 85.24 -60.34
C LEU A 208 17.59 85.50 -61.79
N ILE A 209 16.91 84.89 -62.77
CA ILE A 209 17.15 85.12 -64.20
C ILE A 209 16.66 86.53 -64.61
N SER A 210 15.46 86.93 -64.18
CA SER A 210 14.92 88.28 -64.45
C SER A 210 15.72 89.39 -63.75
N SER A 211 16.28 89.13 -62.56
CA SER A 211 17.18 90.05 -61.84
C SER A 211 18.55 90.20 -62.50
N LYS A 212 19.03 89.18 -63.21
CA LYS A 212 20.27 89.24 -64.01
C LYS A 212 20.10 89.94 -65.36
N ASN A 213 18.88 89.95 -65.91
CA ASN A 213 18.55 90.63 -67.17
C ASN A 213 18.08 92.09 -67.00
N SER A 214 18.07 92.61 -65.76
CA SER A 214 17.67 93.99 -65.43
C SER A 214 18.85 94.84 -64.89
N LYS A 215 20.09 94.43 -65.18
CA LYS A 215 21.31 95.22 -65.01
C LYS A 215 21.95 95.50 -66.36
#